data_AF-A0A2E7DB79-F1
#
_entry.id   AF-A0A2E7DB79-F1
#
_cell.length_a   1.000
_cell.length_b   1.000
_cell.length_c   1.000
_cell.angle_alpha   90.00
_cell.angle_beta   90.00
_cell.angle_gamma   90.00
#
_symmetry.space_group_name_H-M   'P 1'
#
loop_
_entity.id
_entity.type
_entity.pdbx_description
1 polymer ?
#
loop_
_entity_poly.entity_id
_entity_poly.type
_entity_poly.pdbx_seq_one_letter_code
_entity_poly.pdbx_strand_id
1 'polypeptide(L)'
;KLLAGKREAIEPCLTIIDIWNFSLRTMSVKDLHERSNCPACIGGERIWLSGKKGSQTSILCGRNAVQVSPSEKTNLVLDDLATKLRDSGQVSGNAYLLRLNLSNPDYQLTIFKDGRAIIKGTEDVGIAKALYARYIGT
;
A
#
# COMPACT_ATOMS: atom_id res chain seq x y z
N LYS A 1 -2.18 31.17 14.89
CA LYS A 1 -0.76 30.97 15.27
C LYS A 1 0.13 30.91 14.03
N LEU A 2 0.08 29.84 13.22
CA LEU A 2 0.88 29.69 11.98
C LEU A 2 0.73 30.83 10.96
N LEU A 3 -0.49 31.13 10.52
CA LEU A 3 -0.76 32.13 9.47
C LEU A 3 -0.47 33.57 9.91
N ALA A 4 -0.35 33.80 11.22
CA ALA A 4 0.01 35.09 11.79
C ALA A 4 1.53 35.21 12.06
N GLY A 5 2.33 34.26 11.58
CA GLY A 5 3.78 34.22 11.80
C GLY A 5 4.23 33.83 13.22
N LYS A 6 3.28 33.64 14.15
CA LYS A 6 3.55 33.32 15.57
C LYS A 6 3.82 31.84 15.76
N ARG A 7 4.98 31.37 15.30
CA ARG A 7 5.39 29.95 15.38
C ARG A 7 5.78 29.56 16.80
N GLU A 8 6.40 30.46 17.55
CA GLU A 8 6.78 30.31 18.95
C GLU A 8 5.59 30.06 19.88
N ALA A 9 4.39 30.50 19.50
CA ALA A 9 3.16 30.23 20.25
C ALA A 9 2.60 28.82 20.02
N ILE A 10 3.23 28.01 19.15
CA ILE A 10 2.77 26.65 18.81
C ILE A 10 3.56 25.66 19.67
N GLU A 11 2.84 24.92 20.50
CA GLU A 11 3.43 23.84 21.27
C GLU A 11 3.59 22.58 20.40
N PRO A 12 4.76 21.91 20.46
CA PRO A 12 4.97 20.63 19.77
C PRO A 12 4.26 19.52 20.55
N CYS A 13 2.97 19.36 20.31
CA CYS A 13 2.14 18.31 20.89
C CYS A 13 1.41 17.50 19.81
N LEU A 14 1.15 16.23 20.12
CA LEU A 14 0.22 15.39 19.38
C LEU A 14 -1.18 15.62 19.95
N THR A 15 -2.09 16.10 19.10
CA THR A 15 -3.51 16.25 19.44
C THR A 15 -4.28 15.03 18.95
N ILE A 16 -4.99 14.37 19.85
CA ILE A 16 -5.81 13.19 19.58
C ILE A 16 -7.27 13.58 19.77
N ILE A 17 -8.09 13.36 18.74
CA ILE A 17 -9.51 13.64 18.74
C ILE A 17 -10.26 12.31 18.58
N ASP A 18 -11.01 11.93 19.60
CA ASP A 18 -11.94 10.80 19.55
C ASP A 18 -13.36 11.35 19.43
N ILE A 19 -13.93 11.22 18.24
CA ILE A 19 -15.27 11.75 17.92
C ILE A 19 -16.35 10.90 18.58
N TRP A 20 -16.12 9.59 18.77
CA TRP A 20 -17.12 8.66 19.30
C TRP A 20 -17.37 8.90 20.78
N ASN A 21 -16.28 9.12 21.53
CA ASN A 21 -16.35 9.43 22.96
C ASN A 21 -16.33 10.94 23.25
N PHE A 22 -16.39 11.78 22.22
CA PHE A 22 -16.26 13.24 22.30
C PHE A 22 -15.08 13.69 23.18
N SER A 23 -13.91 13.07 23.00
CA SER A 23 -12.74 13.34 23.83
C SER A 23 -11.62 14.02 23.03
N LEU A 24 -10.97 14.98 23.68
CA LEU A 24 -9.80 15.69 23.17
C LEU A 24 -8.64 15.48 24.16
N ARG A 25 -7.53 14.94 23.66
CA ARG A 25 -6.32 14.75 24.46
C ARG A 25 -5.12 15.34 23.74
N THR A 26 -4.19 15.90 24.50
CA THR A 26 -2.91 16.37 23.98
C THR A 26 -1.77 15.64 24.70
N MET A 27 -0.71 15.35 23.95
CA MET A 27 0.50 14.73 24.48
C MET A 27 1.70 15.52 23.98
N SER A 28 2.58 15.95 24.89
CA SER A 28 3.82 16.63 24.49
C SER A 28 4.71 15.67 23.71
N VAL A 29 5.26 16.14 22.58
CA VAL A 29 6.27 15.41 21.79
C VAL A 29 7.59 16.19 21.70
N LYS A 30 7.75 17.22 22.53
CA LYS A 30 8.90 18.13 22.52
C LYS A 30 10.24 17.38 22.59
N ASP A 31 10.34 16.42 23.52
CA ASP A 31 11.59 15.71 23.79
C ASP A 31 11.70 14.40 22.96
N LEU A 32 10.70 14.07 22.15
CA LEU A 32 10.64 12.79 21.42
C LEU A 32 11.80 12.65 20.43
N HIS A 33 12.19 13.76 19.82
CA HIS A 33 13.32 13.79 18.89
C HIS A 33 14.65 13.41 19.59
N GLU A 34 14.88 13.93 20.80
CA GLU A 34 16.13 13.73 21.55
C GLU A 34 16.19 12.38 22.26
N ARG A 35 15.04 11.86 22.69
CA ARG A 35 14.92 10.61 23.46
C ARG A 35 14.81 9.36 22.59
N SER A 36 14.68 9.51 21.28
CA SER A 36 14.55 8.38 20.35
C SER A 36 15.80 8.23 19.49
N ASN A 37 15.99 7.06 18.90
CA ASN A 37 16.95 6.86 17.80
C ASN A 37 16.18 6.60 16.50
N CYS A 38 15.32 7.56 16.13
CA CYS A 38 14.41 7.40 14.99
C CYS A 38 15.21 7.38 13.66
N PRO A 39 15.13 6.30 12.85
CA PRO A 39 15.85 6.21 11.58
C PRO A 39 15.49 7.33 10.61
N ALA A 40 14.25 7.82 10.65
CA ALA A 40 13.78 8.89 9.75
C ALA A 40 14.13 10.29 10.27
N CYS A 41 13.81 10.61 11.53
CA CYS A 41 13.99 11.95 12.07
C CYS A 41 15.46 12.29 12.35
N ILE A 42 16.23 11.34 12.87
CA ILE A 42 17.65 11.51 13.21
C ILE A 42 18.54 10.96 12.10
N GLY A 43 18.27 9.73 11.66
CA GLY A 43 19.08 9.06 10.63
C GLY A 43 18.85 9.57 9.20
N GLY A 44 17.80 10.36 8.97
CA GLY A 44 17.44 10.87 7.64
C GLY A 44 16.96 9.78 6.66
N GLU A 45 16.70 8.56 7.15
CA GLU A 45 16.26 7.44 6.31
C GLU A 45 14.83 7.63 5.83
N ARG A 46 14.67 7.94 4.55
CA ARG A 46 13.36 8.08 3.89
C ARG A 46 13.12 6.93 2.91
N ILE A 47 13.16 5.69 3.39
CA ILE A 47 13.06 4.47 2.56
C ILE A 47 11.74 4.36 1.80
N TRP A 48 10.65 4.89 2.36
CA TRP A 48 9.33 4.93 1.72
C TRP A 48 9.25 6.06 0.70
N LEU A 49 9.74 7.27 1.05
CA LEU A 49 9.73 8.42 0.14
C LEU A 49 10.64 8.22 -1.07
N SER A 50 11.77 7.54 -0.89
CA SER A 50 12.71 7.17 -1.96
C SER A 50 12.22 5.98 -2.81
N GLY A 51 11.06 5.40 -2.49
CA GLY A 51 10.51 4.26 -3.22
C GLY A 51 11.23 2.92 -2.97
N LYS A 52 12.25 2.87 -2.12
CA LYS A 52 12.98 1.63 -1.78
C LYS A 52 12.08 0.56 -1.15
N LYS A 53 11.07 0.98 -0.38
CA LYS A 53 10.03 0.09 0.19
C LYS A 53 8.69 0.15 -0.54
N GLY A 54 8.60 0.86 -1.67
CA GLY A 54 7.39 0.91 -2.49
C GLY A 54 7.25 -0.31 -3.41
N SER A 55 6.03 -0.70 -3.74
CA SER A 55 5.77 -1.70 -4.79
C SER A 55 6.37 -1.22 -6.11
N GLN A 56 7.19 -2.04 -6.75
CA GLN A 56 7.74 -1.77 -8.07
C GLN A 56 6.72 -2.09 -9.15
N THR A 57 6.61 -1.24 -10.17
CA THR A 57 5.70 -1.44 -11.29
C THR A 57 6.42 -1.31 -12.61
N SER A 58 6.15 -2.24 -13.52
CA SER A 58 6.72 -2.21 -14.87
C SER A 58 5.61 -2.45 -15.89
N ILE A 59 5.50 -1.54 -16.85
CA ILE A 59 4.59 -1.71 -17.99
C ILE A 59 5.17 -2.78 -18.90
N LEU A 60 4.37 -3.78 -19.26
CA LEU A 60 4.75 -4.80 -20.23
C LEU A 60 4.33 -4.31 -21.62
N CYS A 61 5.21 -3.52 -22.25
CA CYS A 61 4.94 -2.86 -23.52
C CYS A 61 4.35 -3.81 -24.57
N GLY A 62 3.27 -3.37 -25.24
CA GLY A 62 2.59 -4.14 -26.28
C GLY A 62 1.73 -5.30 -25.76
N ARG A 63 1.49 -5.39 -24.45
CA ARG A 63 0.66 -6.45 -23.84
C ARG A 63 -0.58 -5.93 -23.11
N ASN A 64 -0.84 -4.62 -23.12
CA ASN A 64 -1.90 -3.97 -22.35
C ASN A 64 -1.95 -4.47 -20.90
N ALA A 65 -0.76 -4.49 -20.27
CA ALA A 65 -0.58 -5.09 -18.96
C ALA A 65 0.52 -4.39 -18.15
N VAL A 66 0.32 -4.37 -16.83
CA VAL A 66 1.29 -3.86 -15.85
C VAL A 66 1.66 -4.98 -14.90
N GLN A 67 2.96 -5.19 -14.69
CA GLN A 67 3.45 -6.03 -13.62
C GLN A 67 3.60 -5.19 -12.34
N VAL A 68 3.00 -5.64 -11.25
CA VAL A 68 3.14 -5.07 -9.90
C VAL A 68 3.89 -6.07 -9.04
N SER A 69 4.97 -5.62 -8.40
CA SER A 69 5.80 -6.44 -7.51
C SER A 69 5.87 -5.77 -6.13
N PRO A 70 5.59 -6.48 -5.03
CA PRO A 70 5.76 -5.94 -3.69
C PRO A 70 7.23 -5.65 -3.41
N SER A 71 7.50 -4.74 -2.48
CA SER A 71 8.87 -4.38 -2.09
C SER A 71 9.59 -5.51 -1.34
N GLU A 72 8.84 -6.31 -0.59
CA GLU A 72 9.31 -7.54 0.04
C GLU A 72 8.57 -8.72 -0.58
N LYS A 73 9.29 -9.81 -0.86
CA LYS A 73 8.65 -11.03 -1.39
C LYS A 73 7.75 -11.61 -0.30
N THR A 74 6.48 -11.75 -0.62
CA THR A 74 5.51 -12.44 0.24
C THR A 74 5.47 -13.90 -0.13
N ASN A 75 5.13 -14.80 0.79
CA ASN A 75 4.81 -16.19 0.44
C ASN A 75 3.30 -16.40 0.60
N LEU A 76 2.56 -16.20 -0.49
CA LEU A 76 1.11 -16.32 -0.51
C LEU A 76 0.67 -17.78 -0.52
N VAL A 77 -0.27 -18.13 0.36
CA VAL A 77 -1.04 -19.37 0.27
C VAL A 77 -2.13 -19.15 -0.79
N LEU A 78 -1.87 -19.61 -2.02
CA LEU A 78 -2.75 -19.33 -3.16
C LEU A 78 -4.16 -19.90 -3.00
N ASP A 79 -4.33 -21.01 -2.27
CA ASP A 79 -5.64 -21.63 -2.03
C ASP A 79 -6.52 -20.79 -1.11
N ASP A 80 -5.93 -20.17 -0.08
CA ASP A 80 -6.61 -19.22 0.80
C ASP A 80 -7.04 -17.98 0.01
N LEU A 81 -6.13 -17.47 -0.82
CA LEU A 81 -6.41 -16.31 -1.67
C LEU A 81 -7.49 -16.64 -2.71
N ALA A 82 -7.45 -17.83 -3.31
CA ALA A 82 -8.47 -18.29 -4.24
C ALA A 82 -9.84 -18.30 -3.59
N THR A 83 -9.93 -18.77 -2.35
CA THR A 83 -11.18 -18.82 -1.58
C THR A 83 -11.72 -17.42 -1.29
N LYS A 84 -10.86 -16.48 -0.89
CA LYS A 84 -11.23 -15.08 -0.65
C LYS A 84 -11.74 -14.37 -1.90
N LEU A 85 -11.22 -14.73 -3.07
CA LEU A 85 -11.52 -14.05 -4.33
C LEU A 85 -12.71 -14.64 -5.10
N ARG A 86 -13.32 -15.74 -4.64
CA ARG A 86 -14.42 -16.41 -5.36
C ARG A 86 -15.59 -15.49 -5.67
N ASP A 87 -15.93 -14.59 -4.74
CA ASP A 87 -17.06 -13.67 -4.90
C ASP A 87 -16.71 -12.43 -5.73
N SER A 88 -15.42 -12.22 -6.02
CA SER A 88 -14.94 -11.07 -6.79
C SER A 88 -14.98 -11.30 -8.30
N GLY A 89 -14.97 -12.56 -8.76
CA GLY A 89 -14.94 -12.90 -10.18
C GLY A 89 -14.57 -14.36 -10.43
N GLN A 90 -14.26 -14.70 -11.68
CA GLN A 90 -13.89 -16.06 -12.02
C GLN A 90 -12.45 -16.33 -11.58
N VAL A 91 -12.28 -17.26 -10.63
CA VAL A 91 -10.99 -17.67 -10.10
C VAL A 91 -10.57 -19.02 -10.69
N SER A 92 -9.33 -19.11 -11.18
CA SER A 92 -8.72 -20.36 -11.63
C SER A 92 -7.24 -20.35 -11.28
N GLY A 93 -6.59 -21.50 -11.12
CA GLY A 93 -5.18 -21.51 -10.72
C GLY A 93 -4.61 -22.89 -10.51
N ASN A 94 -3.36 -22.91 -10.06
CA ASN A 94 -2.63 -24.10 -9.67
C ASN A 94 -1.65 -23.76 -8.52
N ALA A 95 -0.81 -24.71 -8.15
CA ALA A 95 0.17 -24.55 -7.06
C ALA A 95 1.22 -23.44 -7.28
N TYR A 96 1.30 -22.81 -8.44
CA TYR A 96 2.32 -21.80 -8.77
C TYR A 96 1.73 -20.41 -9.05
N LEU A 97 0.48 -20.34 -9.53
CA LEU A 97 -0.19 -19.09 -9.84
C LEU A 97 -1.71 -19.18 -9.67
N LEU A 98 -2.32 -18.02 -9.42
CA LEU A 98 -3.76 -17.81 -9.38
C LEU A 98 -4.15 -16.78 -10.45
N ARG A 99 -5.28 -16.98 -11.11
CA ARG A 99 -5.90 -16.03 -12.04
C ARG A 99 -7.27 -15.62 -11.54
N LEU A 100 -7.52 -14.32 -11.52
CA LEU A 100 -8.83 -13.72 -11.28
C LEU A 100 -9.23 -12.95 -12.54
N ASN A 101 -10.37 -13.30 -13.13
CA ASN A 101 -10.99 -12.55 -14.21
C ASN A 101 -12.16 -11.72 -13.65
N LEU A 102 -12.12 -10.42 -13.89
CA LEU A 102 -13.17 -9.46 -13.56
C LEU A 102 -13.90 -9.07 -14.83
N SER A 103 -15.22 -8.93 -14.78
CA SER A 103 -16.05 -8.66 -15.96
C SER A 103 -16.44 -7.19 -16.13
N ASN A 104 -16.32 -6.36 -15.09
CA ASN A 104 -16.81 -4.98 -15.08
C ASN A 104 -15.93 -4.07 -14.19
N PRO A 105 -14.91 -3.39 -14.75
CA PRO A 105 -14.38 -3.52 -16.11
C PRO A 105 -13.63 -4.84 -16.33
N ASP A 106 -13.39 -5.18 -17.61
CA ASP A 106 -12.65 -6.38 -17.98
C ASP A 106 -11.17 -6.27 -17.59
N TYR A 107 -10.79 -7.01 -16.54
CA TYR A 107 -9.41 -7.12 -16.07
C TYR A 107 -9.06 -8.56 -15.75
N GLN A 108 -7.81 -8.92 -15.98
CA GLN A 108 -7.27 -10.21 -15.56
C GLN A 108 -6.06 -10.00 -14.67
N LEU A 109 -6.12 -10.53 -13.45
CA LEU A 109 -5.02 -10.53 -12.50
C LEU A 109 -4.40 -11.92 -12.48
N THR A 110 -3.12 -12.04 -12.82
CA THR A 110 -2.32 -13.25 -12.61
C THR A 110 -1.40 -13.04 -11.43
N ILE A 111 -1.60 -13.80 -10.35
CA ILE A 111 -0.95 -13.65 -9.05
C ILE A 111 0.01 -14.82 -8.84
N PHE A 112 1.25 -14.54 -8.46
CA PHE A 112 2.28 -15.53 -8.18
C PHE A 112 2.46 -15.72 -6.67
N LYS A 113 3.00 -16.89 -6.26
CA LYS A 113 3.30 -17.18 -4.85
C LYS A 113 4.16 -16.14 -4.15
N ASP A 114 5.08 -15.50 -4.89
CA ASP A 114 5.98 -14.48 -4.35
C ASP A 114 5.33 -13.09 -4.18
N GLY A 115 4.01 -12.99 -4.41
CA GLY A 115 3.24 -11.76 -4.30
C GLY A 115 3.27 -10.89 -5.55
N ARG A 116 4.10 -11.20 -6.56
CA ARG A 116 4.03 -10.49 -7.83
C ARG A 116 2.68 -10.74 -8.50
N ALA A 117 2.20 -9.74 -9.24
CA ALA A 117 1.05 -9.92 -10.10
C ALA A 117 1.21 -9.22 -11.45
N ILE A 118 0.57 -9.77 -12.47
CA ILE A 118 0.40 -9.15 -13.78
C ILE A 118 -1.06 -8.79 -13.93
N ILE A 119 -1.34 -7.51 -14.15
CA ILE A 119 -2.67 -6.97 -14.35
C ILE A 119 -2.80 -6.67 -15.83
N LYS A 120 -3.67 -7.41 -16.53
CA LYS A 120 -3.99 -7.22 -17.94
C LYS A 120 -5.32 -6.48 -18.08
N GLY A 121 -5.44 -5.66 -19.11
CA GLY A 121 -6.58 -4.79 -19.38
C GLY A 121 -6.30 -3.30 -19.11
N THR A 122 -5.08 -2.97 -18.70
CA THR A 122 -4.63 -1.58 -18.53
C THR A 122 -3.12 -1.44 -18.68
N GLU A 123 -2.68 -0.30 -19.17
CA GLU A 123 -1.28 0.18 -19.11
C GLU A 123 -1.10 1.29 -18.07
N ASP A 124 -2.19 1.72 -17.42
CA ASP A 124 -2.18 2.72 -16.36
C ASP A 124 -1.68 2.09 -15.06
N VAL A 125 -0.54 2.58 -14.59
CA VAL A 125 0.10 2.11 -13.35
C VAL A 125 -0.75 2.37 -12.11
N GLY A 126 -1.52 3.47 -12.07
CA GLY A 126 -2.41 3.80 -10.98
C GLY A 126 -3.58 2.82 -10.87
N ILE A 127 -4.22 2.51 -12.00
CA ILE A 127 -5.30 1.50 -12.06
C ILE A 127 -4.76 0.13 -11.66
N ALA A 128 -3.61 -0.29 -12.20
CA ALA A 128 -2.99 -1.56 -11.86
C ALA A 128 -2.66 -1.69 -10.36
N LYS A 129 -2.12 -0.61 -9.75
CA LYS A 129 -1.86 -0.56 -8.31
C LYS A 129 -3.13 -0.63 -7.47
N ALA A 130 -4.20 0.06 -7.90
CA ALA A 130 -5.48 0.04 -7.20
C ALA A 130 -6.11 -1.37 -7.22
N LEU A 131 -6.09 -2.03 -8.38
CA LEU A 131 -6.54 -3.42 -8.52
C LEU A 131 -5.70 -4.37 -7.67
N TYR A 132 -4.37 -4.21 -7.70
CA TYR A 132 -3.48 -5.00 -6.86
C TYR A 132 -3.80 -4.84 -5.37
N ALA A 133 -3.90 -3.60 -4.88
CA ALA A 133 -4.20 -3.32 -3.49
C ALA A 133 -5.57 -3.87 -3.07
N ARG A 134 -6.59 -3.78 -3.94
CA ARG A 134 -7.95 -4.24 -3.66
C ARG A 134 -8.06 -5.76 -3.50
N TYR A 135 -7.36 -6.53 -4.32
CA TYR A 135 -7.56 -7.99 -4.41
C TYR A 135 -6.42 -8.80 -3.79
N ILE A 136 -5.23 -8.21 -3.63
CA ILE A 136 -4.02 -8.91 -3.16
C ILE A 136 -3.48 -8.23 -1.90
N GLY A 137 -3.70 -6.92 -1.74
CA GLY A 137 -3.26 -6.15 -0.58
C GLY A 137 -3.78 -6.78 0.72
N THR A 138 -2.85 -7.14 1.60
CA THR A 138 -3.08 -7.52 3.00
C THR A 138 -3.19 -6.30 3.88
#